data_AF-A0A963UIG3-F1
#
_entry.id   AF-A0A963UIG3-F1
#
_cell.length_a   1.000
_cell.length_b   1.000
_cell.length_c   1.000
_cell.angle_alpha   90.00
_cell.angle_beta   90.00
_cell.angle_gamma   90.00
#
_symmetry.space_group_name_H-M   'P 1'
#
loop_
_entity.id
_entity.type
_entity.pdbx_description
1 polymer ?
#
loop_
_entity_poly.entity_id
_entity_poly.type
_entity_poly.pdbx_seq_one_letter_code
_entity_poly.pdbx_strand_id
1 'polypeptide(L)' 'MRKFLVVLDDSRECLNAMRFAALRAAHTGAGVTILSVIPPEEF' A
#
# COMPACT_ATOMS: atom_id res chain seq x y z
N MET A 1 13.49 -7.80 -8.85
CA MET A 1 12.80 -6.50 -8.65
C MET A 1 12.29 -6.44 -7.21
N ARG A 2 12.68 -5.43 -6.42
CA ARG A 2 12.13 -5.21 -5.07
C ARG A 2 10.85 -4.38 -5.15
N LYS A 3 9.85 -4.70 -4.33
CA LYS A 3 8.57 -4.00 -4.25
C LYS A 3 8.14 -3.80 -2.80
N PHE A 4 7.48 -2.68 -2.53
CA PHE A 4 6.77 -2.42 -1.28
C PHE A 4 5.27 -2.68 -1.52
N LEU A 5 4.69 -3.63 -0.78
CA LEU A 5 3.26 -3.89 -0.81
C LEU A 5 2.56 -3.04 0.26
N VAL A 6 1.56 -2.28 -0.14
CA VAL A 6 0.68 -1.50 0.74
C VAL A 6 -0.70 -2.13 0.69
N VAL A 7 -1.24 -2.50 1.85
CA VAL A 7 -2.66 -2.87 1.98
C VAL A 7 -3.45 -1.59 2.22
N LEU A 8 -4.43 -1.35 1.36
CA LEU A 8 -5.35 -0.22 1.44
C LEU A 8 -6.58 -0.63 2.25
N ASP A 9 -6.85 0.12 3.31
CA ASP A 9 -8.04 0.06 4.13
C ASP A 9 -8.55 1.48 4.44
N ASP A 10 -9.65 1.58 5.19
CA ASP A 10 -10.28 2.86 5.55
C ASP A 10 -9.62 3.53 6.77
N SER A 11 -8.48 3.01 7.23
CA SER A 11 -7.76 3.56 8.38
C SER A 11 -6.99 4.83 8.01
N ARG A 12 -6.80 5.73 8.98
CA ARG A 12 -5.92 6.90 8.77
C ARG A 12 -4.46 6.47 8.67
N GLU A 13 -4.11 5.37 9.30
CA GLU A 13 -2.82 4.71 9.29
C GLU A 13 -2.41 4.31 7.87
N CYS A 14 -3.37 4.02 6.99
CA CYS A 14 -3.11 3.73 5.59
C CYS A 14 -2.36 4.86 4.86
N LEU A 15 -2.65 6.12 5.18
CA LEU A 15 -1.94 7.28 4.62
C LEU A 15 -0.44 7.25 4.99
N ASN A 16 -0.12 6.83 6.23
CA ASN A 16 1.25 6.67 6.67
C ASN A 16 1.95 5.49 5.96
N ALA A 17 1.23 4.38 5.75
CA ALA A 17 1.76 3.23 5.01
C ALA A 17 2.09 3.60 3.55
N MET A 18 1.19 4.33 2.88
CA MET A 18 1.44 4.85 1.53
C MET A 18 2.64 5.80 1.50
N ARG A 19 2.70 6.75 2.44
CA ARG A 19 3.82 7.71 2.53
C ARG A 19 5.16 7.00 2.74
N PHE A 20 5.21 6.03 3.65
CA PHE A 20 6.42 5.26 3.91
C PHE A 20 6.86 4.47 2.67
N ALA A 21 5.95 3.71 2.06
CA ALA A 21 6.26 2.90 0.88
C ALA A 21 6.77 3.74 -0.29
N ALA A 22 6.13 4.88 -0.58
CA ALA A 22 6.54 5.79 -1.64
C ALA A 22 7.95 6.36 -1.41
N LEU A 23 8.24 6.85 -0.20
CA LEU A 23 9.56 7.40 0.12
C LEU A 23 10.66 6.33 0.05
N ARG A 24 10.39 5.11 0.53
CA ARG A 24 11.35 4.00 0.48
C ARG A 24 11.55 3.48 -0.94
N ALA A 25 10.49 3.39 -1.74
CA ALA A 25 10.57 3.01 -3.14
C ALA A 25 11.46 3.97 -3.94
N ALA A 26 11.23 5.29 -3.79
CA ALA A 26 12.04 6.33 -4.41
C ALA A 26 13.52 6.26 -3.99
N HIS A 27 13.79 6.02 -2.70
CA HIS A 27 15.17 5.96 -2.18
C HIS A 27 15.95 4.72 -2.64
N THR A 28 15.25 3.62 -2.95
CA THR A 28 15.89 2.33 -3.25
C THR A 28 15.76 1.88 -4.70
N GLY A 29 15.08 2.66 -5.55
CA GLY A 29 14.73 2.26 -6.92
C GLY A 29 13.76 1.08 -7.00
N ALA A 30 13.01 0.82 -5.92
CA ALA A 30 11.98 -0.22 -5.88
C ALA A 30 10.64 0.33 -6.39
N GLY A 31 9.70 -0.58 -6.67
CA GLY A 31 8.31 -0.22 -7.00
C GLY A 31 7.39 -0.22 -5.77
N VAL A 32 6.24 0.44 -5.89
CA VAL A 32 5.12 0.29 -4.94
C VAL A 32 4.02 -0.55 -5.60
N THR A 33 3.39 -1.42 -4.84
CA THR A 33 2.20 -2.19 -5.25
C THR A 33 1.14 -2.00 -4.19
N ILE A 34 -0.08 -1.68 -4.60
CA ILE A 34 -1.20 -1.41 -3.69
C ILE A 34 -2.22 -2.53 -3.86
N LEU A 35 -2.72 -3.05 -2.74
CA LEU A 35 -3.75 -4.07 -2.67
C LEU A 35 -4.93 -3.53 -1.85
N SER A 36 -6.11 -3.47 -2.46
CA SER A 36 -7.36 -3.22 -1.75
C SER A 36 -8.17 -4.52 -1.71
N VAL A 37 -8.80 -4.79 -0.57
CA VAL A 37 -9.69 -5.94 -0.40
C VAL A 37 -11.11 -5.43 -0.50
N ILE A 38 -11.85 -5.91 -1.51
CA ILE A 38 -13.29 -5.69 -1.61
C ILE A 38 -13.97 -6.80 -0.81
N PRO A 39 -14.69 -6.49 0.28
CA PRO A 39 -15.42 -7.52 1.03
C PRO A 39 -16.51 -8.14 0.14
N PRO A 40 -16.87 -9.41 0.37
CA PRO A 40 -18.00 -10.01 -0.32
C PRO A 40 -19.29 -9.22 -0.01
N GLU A 41 -20.22 -9.21 -0.97
CA GLU A 41 -21.58 -8.71 -0.72
C GLU A 41 -22.27 -9.60 0.33
N GLU A 42 -22.83 -9.00 1.38
CA GLU A 42 -23.70 -9.70 2.31
C GLU A 42 -25.06 -9.91 1.62
N PHE A 43 -25.47 -11.18 1.45
CA PHE A 43 -26.76 -11.56 0.86
C PHE A 43 -27.87 -11.60 1.91
#